data_AF-A0A9D7EB88-F1
#
_entry.id   AF-A0A9D7EB88-F1
#
_cell.length_a   1.000
_cell.length_b   1.000
_cell.length_c   1.000
_cell.angle_alpha   90.00
_cell.angle_beta   90.00
_cell.angle_gamma   90.00
#
_symmetry.space_group_name_H-M   'P 1'
#
loop_
_entity.id
_entity.type
_entity.pdbx_description
1 polymer ?
#
loop_
_entity_poly.entity_id
_entity_poly.type
_entity_poly.pdbx_seq_one_letter_code
_entity_poly.pdbx_strand_id
1 'polypeptide(L)'
;MIRKPAAKRNTLALVAGVVWSLTGIFLSSVAVSWLLKSKLPYLLFALVAGLVVGLLIYRFKFGKLARQNIDRIYQQSPGSDKVCIFAFQNARSYFLVILMMSMGYVIRHSGLPMPYLAPFYLAIGSSMALSSILYYRHLGRKS
;
A
#
# COMPACT_ATOMS: atom_id res chain seq x y z
N MET A 1 5.41 -5.75 -34.26
CA MET A 1 4.14 -6.18 -33.64
C MET A 1 4.36 -6.32 -32.13
N ILE A 2 4.10 -5.27 -31.34
CA ILE A 2 4.40 -5.28 -29.89
C ILE A 2 3.24 -6.01 -29.18
N ARG A 3 3.49 -7.23 -28.69
CA ARG A 3 2.54 -8.00 -27.89
C ARG A 3 2.24 -7.23 -26.59
N LYS A 4 1.11 -6.53 -26.56
CA LYS A 4 0.56 -5.96 -25.31
C LYS A 4 0.20 -7.14 -24.40
N PRO A 5 0.81 -7.31 -23.22
CA PRO A 5 0.41 -8.39 -22.33
C PRO A 5 -0.99 -8.02 -21.81
N ALA A 6 -2.01 -8.69 -22.32
CA ALA A 6 -3.39 -8.49 -21.89
C ALA A 6 -3.63 -9.40 -20.68
N ALA A 7 -3.63 -8.83 -19.47
CA ALA A 7 -3.94 -9.58 -18.26
C ALA A 7 -5.42 -9.43 -17.90
N LYS A 8 -6.04 -10.52 -17.42
CA LYS A 8 -7.43 -10.52 -16.96
C LYS A 8 -7.59 -9.54 -15.79
N ARG A 9 -8.73 -8.84 -15.71
CA ARG A 9 -9.01 -7.83 -14.66
C ARG A 9 -8.78 -8.38 -13.24
N ASN A 10 -9.17 -9.62 -13.00
CA ASN A 10 -8.95 -10.30 -11.72
C ASN A 10 -7.46 -10.49 -11.43
N THR A 11 -6.63 -10.77 -12.44
CA THR A 11 -5.17 -10.83 -12.29
C THR A 11 -4.59 -9.47 -11.92
N LEU A 12 -5.06 -8.37 -12.53
CA LEU A 12 -4.60 -7.02 -12.17
C LEU A 12 -4.98 -6.67 -10.71
N ALA A 13 -6.22 -6.94 -10.31
CA ALA A 13 -6.67 -6.71 -8.95
C ALA A 13 -5.90 -7.56 -7.93
N LEU A 14 -5.57 -8.82 -8.28
CA LEU A 14 -4.77 -9.72 -7.45
C LEU A 14 -3.34 -9.20 -7.29
N VAL A 15 -2.68 -8.84 -8.39
CA VAL A 15 -1.31 -8.29 -8.36
C VAL A 15 -1.28 -7.00 -7.53
N ALA A 16 -2.26 -6.11 -7.69
CA ALA A 16 -2.36 -4.92 -6.86
C ALA A 16 -2.53 -5.25 -5.38
N GLY A 17 -3.42 -6.19 -5.03
CA GLY A 17 -3.61 -6.66 -3.66
C GLY A 17 -2.31 -7.23 -3.05
N VAL A 18 -1.58 -8.05 -3.83
CA VAL A 18 -0.30 -8.64 -3.41
C VAL A 18 0.75 -7.56 -3.16
N VAL A 19 0.93 -6.62 -4.09
CA VAL A 19 1.89 -5.52 -3.91
C VAL A 19 1.56 -4.70 -2.67
N TRP A 20 0.30 -4.31 -2.48
CA TRP A 20 -0.12 -3.56 -1.29
C TRP A 20 0.12 -4.34 0.00
N SER A 21 -0.10 -5.66 -0.01
CA SER A 21 0.15 -6.53 1.15
C SER A 21 1.63 -6.64 1.45
N LEU A 22 2.46 -6.95 0.45
CA LEU A 22 3.90 -7.13 0.63
C LEU A 22 4.57 -5.85 1.11
N THR A 23 4.24 -4.70 0.50
CA THR A 23 4.77 -3.41 0.95
C THR A 23 4.28 -3.07 2.36
N GLY A 24 2.99 -3.30 2.66
CA GLY A 24 2.44 -3.04 4.00
C GLY A 24 3.10 -3.88 5.10
N ILE A 25 3.29 -5.18 4.84
CA ILE A 25 3.98 -6.11 5.74
C ILE A 25 5.43 -5.70 5.91
N PHE A 26 6.14 -5.42 4.81
CA PHE A 26 7.55 -5.03 4.88
C PHE A 26 7.78 -3.80 5.76
N LEU A 27 7.00 -2.72 5.53
CA LEU A 27 7.10 -1.50 6.33
C LEU A 27 6.75 -1.73 7.81
N SER A 28 5.72 -2.53 8.08
CA SER A 28 5.32 -2.86 9.45
C SER A 28 6.39 -3.68 10.17
N SER A 29 7.01 -4.65 9.48
CA SER A 29 8.11 -5.45 10.02
C SER A 29 9.35 -4.61 10.34
N VAL A 30 9.71 -3.68 9.46
CA VAL A 30 10.81 -2.72 9.72
C VAL A 30 10.50 -1.87 10.96
N ALA A 31 9.29 -1.31 11.06
CA ALA A 31 8.87 -0.53 12.22
C ALA A 31 8.96 -1.33 13.52
N VAL A 32 8.39 -2.54 13.54
CA VAL A 32 8.40 -3.42 14.72
C VAL A 32 9.84 -3.77 15.12
N SER A 33 10.72 -4.04 14.15
CA SER A 33 12.14 -4.33 14.42
C SER A 33 12.87 -3.17 15.13
N TRP A 34 12.49 -1.93 14.84
CA TRP A 34 13.03 -0.74 15.51
C TRP A 34 12.39 -0.52 16.88
N LEU A 35 11.08 -0.75 17.01
CA LEU A 35 10.37 -0.61 18.27
C LEU A 35 10.81 -1.63 19.31
N LEU A 36 11.11 -2.86 18.91
CA LEU A 36 11.59 -3.92 19.81
C LEU A 36 12.93 -3.59 20.48
N LYS A 37 13.71 -2.65 19.92
CA LYS A 37 14.97 -2.16 20.51
C LYS A 37 14.75 -1.03 21.51
N SER A 38 13.51 -0.56 21.67
CA SER A 38 13.15 0.57 22.53
C SER A 38 12.62 0.10 23.89
N LYS A 39 12.58 1.00 24.87
CA LYS A 39 11.97 0.71 26.17
C LYS A 39 10.48 0.38 26.02
N LEU A 40 10.01 -0.58 26.81
CA LEU A 40 8.62 -1.07 26.78
C LEU A 40 7.52 0.04 26.77
N PRO A 41 7.57 1.10 27.61
CA PRO A 41 6.54 2.13 27.58
C PRO A 41 6.51 2.90 26.25
N TYR A 42 7.67 3.18 25.67
CA TYR A 42 7.75 3.84 24.36
C TYR A 42 7.27 2.92 23.24
N LEU A 43 7.65 1.65 23.28
CA LEU A 43 7.18 0.64 22.33
C LEU A 43 5.65 0.61 22.26
N LEU A 44 4.99 0.49 23.42
CA LEU A 44 3.53 0.42 23.49
C LEU A 44 2.88 1.70 22.96
N PHE A 45 3.39 2.86 23.38
CA PHE A 45 2.91 4.15 22.90
C PHE A 45 3.03 4.29 21.38
N ALA A 46 4.22 4.03 20.83
CA ALA A 46 4.48 4.16 19.40
C ALA A 46 3.72 3.14 18.56
N LEU A 47 3.51 1.93 19.06
CA LEU A 47 2.70 0.89 18.42
C LEU A 47 1.23 1.34 18.31
N VAL A 48 0.64 1.78 19.43
CA VAL A 48 -0.76 2.24 19.46
C VAL A 48 -0.93 3.49 18.59
N ALA A 49 -0.05 4.48 18.74
CA ALA A 49 -0.08 5.70 17.93
C ALA A 49 0.02 5.39 16.44
N GLY A 50 0.98 4.53 16.04
CA GLY A 50 1.16 4.11 14.65
C GLY A 50 -0.08 3.41 14.08
N LEU A 51 -0.69 2.48 14.82
CA LEU A 51 -1.90 1.79 14.39
C LEU A 51 -3.12 2.72 14.27
N VAL A 52 -3.30 3.64 15.23
CA VAL A 52 -4.40 4.63 15.19
C VAL A 52 -4.24 5.55 13.99
N VAL A 53 -3.04 6.11 13.78
CA VAL A 53 -2.76 6.96 12.62
C VAL A 53 -2.90 6.16 11.32
N GLY A 54 -2.44 4.91 11.29
CA GLY A 54 -2.60 4.02 10.14
C GLY A 54 -4.07 3.77 9.80
N LEU A 55 -4.93 3.58 10.81
CA LEU A 55 -6.36 3.45 10.61
C LEU A 55 -6.99 4.71 10.01
N LEU A 56 -6.57 5.90 10.46
CA LEU A 56 -7.00 7.18 9.91
C LEU A 56 -6.56 7.34 8.44
N ILE A 57 -5.29 7.04 8.14
CA ILE A 57 -4.76 7.07 6.77
C ILE A 57 -5.53 6.10 5.88
N TYR A 58 -5.80 4.88 6.35
CA TYR A 58 -6.62 3.91 5.65
C TYR A 58 -8.02 4.48 5.38
N ARG A 59 -8.70 5.01 6.40
CA ARG A 59 -10.08 5.49 6.27
C ARG A 59 -10.20 6.63 5.25
N PHE A 60 -9.33 7.62 5.34
CA PHE A 60 -9.46 8.87 4.59
C PHE A 60 -8.70 8.90 3.26
N LYS A 61 -7.57 8.18 3.16
CA LYS A 61 -6.68 8.23 1.99
C LYS A 61 -6.61 6.88 1.29
N PHE A 62 -5.96 5.89 1.90
CA PHE A 62 -5.56 4.66 1.21
C PHE A 62 -6.74 3.75 0.87
N GLY A 63 -7.77 3.70 1.71
CA GLY A 63 -8.99 2.95 1.41
C GLY A 63 -9.77 3.55 0.26
N LYS A 64 -9.85 4.89 0.19
CA LYS A 64 -10.44 5.60 -0.96
C LYS A 64 -9.63 5.34 -2.23
N LEU A 65 -8.29 5.39 -2.12
CA LEU A 65 -7.38 5.11 -3.23
C LEU A 65 -7.53 3.67 -3.74
N ALA A 66 -7.61 2.69 -2.85
CA ALA A 66 -7.80 1.29 -3.22
C ALA A 66 -9.16 1.06 -3.90
N ARG A 67 -10.27 1.56 -3.35
CA ARG A 67 -11.60 1.46 -3.97
C ARG A 67 -11.64 2.05 -5.37
N GLN A 68 -11.17 3.28 -5.51
CA GLN A 68 -11.13 3.92 -6.82
C GLN A 68 -10.18 3.17 -7.80
N ASN A 69 -9.18 2.43 -7.31
CA ASN A 69 -8.27 1.67 -8.17
C ASN A 69 -8.99 0.43 -8.69
N ILE A 70 -9.68 -0.28 -7.81
CA ILE A 70 -10.58 -1.39 -8.14
C ILE A 70 -11.63 -0.91 -9.15
N ASP A 71 -12.34 0.19 -8.88
CA ASP A 71 -13.36 0.73 -9.77
C ASP A 71 -12.79 0.99 -11.17
N ARG A 72 -11.57 1.54 -11.29
CA ARG A 72 -10.91 1.74 -12.59
C ARG A 72 -10.57 0.43 -13.31
N ILE A 73 -10.07 -0.59 -12.60
CA ILE A 73 -9.79 -1.93 -13.18
C ILE A 73 -11.06 -2.47 -13.86
N TYR A 74 -12.22 -2.25 -13.25
CA TYR A 74 -13.47 -2.84 -13.69
C TYR A 74 -14.33 -1.94 -14.60
N GLN A 75 -14.25 -0.61 -14.48
CA GLN A 75 -15.05 0.35 -15.28
C GLN A 75 -14.38 0.75 -16.59
N GLN A 76 -13.04 0.77 -16.67
CA GLN A 76 -12.34 1.27 -17.86
C GLN A 76 -12.32 0.28 -19.05
N SER A 77 -13.11 -0.80 -18.97
CA SER A 77 -13.26 -1.78 -20.05
C SER A 77 -14.72 -2.15 -20.34
N PRO A 78 -15.55 -1.28 -20.94
CA PRO A 78 -16.87 -1.67 -21.43
C PRO A 78 -16.86 -2.33 -22.82
N GLY A 79 -15.73 -2.40 -23.54
CA GLY A 79 -15.74 -2.88 -24.93
C GLY A 79 -14.40 -3.22 -25.58
N SER A 80 -13.34 -3.49 -24.81
CA SER A 80 -12.05 -3.89 -25.37
C SER A 80 -11.31 -4.84 -24.43
N ASP A 81 -11.10 -6.07 -24.86
CA ASP A 81 -10.49 -7.18 -24.11
C ASP A 81 -8.97 -7.03 -23.83
N LYS A 82 -8.41 -5.85 -24.04
CA LYS A 82 -6.96 -5.60 -23.96
C LYS A 82 -6.67 -4.23 -23.35
N VAL A 83 -6.58 -4.18 -22.01
CA VAL A 83 -6.06 -3.00 -21.31
C VAL A 83 -4.54 -3.05 -21.33
N CYS A 84 -3.91 -1.98 -21.79
CA CYS A 84 -2.46 -1.86 -21.80
C CYS A 84 -1.94 -1.77 -20.34
N ILE A 85 -1.07 -2.69 -19.93
CA ILE A 85 -0.45 -2.72 -18.58
C ILE A 85 0.19 -1.37 -18.20
N PHE A 86 0.73 -0.65 -19.19
CA PHE A 86 1.34 0.67 -18.99
C PHE A 86 0.31 1.81 -18.84
N ALA A 87 -0.87 1.71 -19.43
CA ALA A 87 -1.94 2.73 -19.26
C ALA A 87 -2.63 2.61 -17.89
N PHE A 88 -2.57 1.43 -17.28
CA PHE A 88 -3.07 1.18 -15.92
C PHE A 88 -2.13 1.77 -14.82
N GLN A 89 -0.89 2.11 -15.19
CA GLN A 89 0.17 2.59 -14.28
C GLN A 89 0.06 4.09 -13.92
N ASN A 90 -0.70 4.88 -14.68
CA ASN A 90 -0.29 6.27 -14.94
C ASN A 90 -0.52 7.32 -13.84
N ALA A 91 -1.01 6.95 -12.65
CA ALA A 91 -1.10 7.91 -11.54
C ALA A 91 -0.94 7.30 -10.13
N ARG A 92 -1.30 6.03 -9.94
CA ARG A 92 -1.39 5.42 -8.60
C ARG A 92 -0.29 4.43 -8.29
N SER A 93 0.20 3.70 -9.29
CA SER A 93 1.50 3.05 -9.16
C SER A 93 2.59 4.10 -8.99
N TYR A 94 2.48 5.25 -9.66
CA TYR A 94 3.32 6.42 -9.35
C TYR A 94 3.17 6.89 -7.91
N PHE A 95 1.96 6.91 -7.33
CA PHE A 95 1.80 7.26 -5.91
C PHE A 95 2.54 6.28 -4.98
N LEU A 96 2.46 4.97 -5.22
CA LEU A 96 3.24 3.97 -4.47
C LEU A 96 4.75 4.17 -4.67
N VAL A 97 5.19 4.41 -5.90
CA VAL A 97 6.60 4.69 -6.22
C VAL A 97 7.08 5.97 -5.54
N ILE A 98 6.30 7.05 -5.58
CA ILE A 98 6.58 8.32 -4.90
C ILE A 98 6.63 8.11 -3.39
N LEU A 99 5.71 7.32 -2.82
CA LEU A 99 5.71 7.00 -1.40
C LEU A 99 6.96 6.20 -1.02
N MET A 100 7.34 5.18 -1.80
CA MET A 100 8.58 4.42 -1.58
C MET A 100 9.83 5.29 -1.72
N MET A 101 9.87 6.18 -2.73
CA MET A 101 10.99 7.11 -2.96
C MET A 101 11.09 8.15 -1.86
N SER A 102 9.98 8.79 -1.47
CA SER A 102 9.95 9.80 -0.40
C SER A 102 10.31 9.18 0.96
N MET A 103 9.83 7.97 1.24
CA MET A 103 10.19 7.24 2.44
C MET A 103 11.69 6.90 2.47
N GLY A 104 12.26 6.37 1.37
CA GLY A 104 13.70 6.13 1.26
C GLY A 104 14.54 7.41 1.37
N TYR A 105 14.04 8.52 0.82
CA TYR A 105 14.65 9.83 0.94
C TYR A 105 14.68 10.31 2.41
N VAL A 106 13.55 10.19 3.12
CA VAL A 106 13.45 10.55 4.54
C VAL A 106 14.43 9.73 5.39
N ILE A 107 14.59 8.42 5.16
CA ILE A 107 15.61 7.63 5.90
C ILE A 107 17.00 8.22 5.71
N ARG A 108 17.37 8.49 4.45
CA ARG A 108 18.75 8.80 4.09
C ARG A 108 19.18 10.21 4.49
N HIS A 109 18.22 11.15 4.58
CA HIS A 109 18.52 12.56 4.85
C HIS A 109 18.03 13.07 6.21
N SER A 110 17.17 12.35 6.93
CA SER A 110 16.58 12.91 8.15
C SER A 110 17.54 12.98 9.34
N GLY A 111 18.63 12.20 9.35
CA GLY A 111 19.51 12.09 10.53
C GLY A 111 18.77 11.66 11.80
N LEU A 112 17.50 11.24 11.68
CA LEU A 112 16.63 10.95 12.81
C LEU A 112 16.96 9.56 13.38
N PRO A 113 16.94 9.41 14.71
CA PRO A 113 17.08 8.09 15.31
C PRO A 113 15.93 7.18 14.85
N MET A 114 16.27 5.95 14.46
CA MET A 114 15.34 4.96 13.92
C MET A 114 14.04 4.76 14.74
N PRO A 115 14.05 4.82 16.10
CA PRO A 115 12.84 4.68 16.91
C PRO A 115 11.76 5.74 16.63
N TYR A 116 12.13 6.95 16.21
CA TYR A 116 11.18 8.03 15.90
C TYR A 116 10.48 7.85 14.56
N LEU A 117 11.14 7.18 13.61
CA LEU A 117 10.56 6.87 12.29
C LEU A 117 9.61 5.67 12.37
N ALA A 118 9.81 4.76 13.33
CA ALA A 118 9.02 3.55 13.48
C ALA A 118 7.49 3.75 13.50
N PRO A 119 6.89 4.68 14.28
CA PRO A 119 5.44 4.90 14.25
C PRO A 119 4.91 5.35 12.89
N PHE A 120 5.69 6.11 12.10
CA PHE A 120 5.31 6.49 10.74
C PHE A 120 5.32 5.29 9.79
N TYR A 121 6.34 4.44 9.89
CA TYR A 121 6.44 3.21 9.10
C TYR A 121 5.31 2.26 9.42
N LEU A 122 4.97 2.13 10.70
CA LEU A 122 3.85 1.31 11.14
C LEU A 122 2.52 1.88 10.66
N ALA A 123 2.32 3.20 10.71
CA ALA A 123 1.09 3.83 10.23
C ALA A 123 0.88 3.62 8.74
N ILE A 124 1.91 3.86 7.93
CA ILE A 124 1.84 3.65 6.48
C ILE A 124 1.68 2.16 6.19
N GLY A 125 2.49 1.29 6.79
CA GLY A 125 2.46 -0.16 6.58
C GLY A 125 1.10 -0.78 6.91
N SER A 126 0.58 -0.49 8.11
CA SER A 126 -0.75 -0.97 8.54
C SER A 126 -1.87 -0.45 7.65
N SER A 127 -1.82 0.82 7.23
CA SER A 127 -2.83 1.38 6.32
C SER A 127 -2.85 0.72 4.94
N MET A 128 -1.67 0.35 4.42
CA MET A 128 -1.55 -0.38 3.15
C MET A 128 -2.06 -1.80 3.26
N ALA A 129 -1.71 -2.50 4.35
CA ALA A 129 -2.20 -3.85 4.63
C ALA A 129 -3.73 -3.86 4.77
N LEU A 130 -4.32 -2.90 5.47
CA LEU A 130 -5.78 -2.77 5.56
C LEU A 130 -6.43 -2.51 4.20
N SER A 131 -5.81 -1.68 3.36
CA SER A 131 -6.31 -1.44 2.01
C SER A 131 -6.19 -2.64 1.09
N SER A 132 -5.21 -3.53 1.27
CA SER A 132 -5.06 -4.71 0.42
C SER A 132 -6.26 -5.66 0.55
N ILE A 133 -6.87 -5.73 1.75
CA ILE A 133 -8.09 -6.50 2.03
C ILE A 133 -9.23 -6.10 1.08
N LEU A 134 -9.31 -4.84 0.66
CA LEU A 134 -10.35 -4.39 -0.28
C LEU A 134 -10.24 -5.07 -1.65
N TYR A 135 -9.02 -5.34 -2.13
CA TYR A 135 -8.80 -6.06 -3.39
C TYR A 135 -9.24 -7.51 -3.26
N TYR A 136 -8.82 -8.19 -2.18
CA TYR A 136 -9.20 -9.58 -1.94
C TYR A 136 -10.71 -9.76 -1.73
N ARG A 137 -11.35 -8.86 -0.99
CA ARG A 137 -12.82 -8.85 -0.83
C ARG A 137 -13.55 -8.65 -2.16
N HIS A 138 -13.03 -7.79 -3.04
CA HIS A 138 -13.63 -7.59 -4.35
C HIS A 138 -13.49 -8.83 -5.24
N LEU A 139 -12.34 -9.51 -5.19
CA LEU A 139 -12.09 -10.75 -5.91
C LEU A 139 -12.98 -11.89 -5.42
N GLY A 140 -13.10 -12.08 -4.11
CA GLY A 140 -13.94 -13.12 -3.50
C GLY A 140 -15.44 -12.94 -3.72
N ARG A 141 -15.91 -11.71 -3.99
CA ARG A 141 -17.33 -11.45 -4.30
C ARG A 141 -17.70 -11.72 -5.76
N LYS A 142 -16.71 -11.98 -6.63
CA LYS A 142 -16.88 -12.22 -8.08
C LYS A 142 -16.48 -13.62 -8.52
N SER A 143 -15.99 -14.46 -7.61
CA SER A 143 -15.68 -15.88 -7.84
C SER A 143 -16.85 -16.74 -7.40
#